data_AF-A0A8S3QP71-F1
#
_entry.id   AF-A0A8S3QP71-F1
#
_cell.length_a   1.000
_cell.length_b   1.000
_cell.length_c   1.000
_cell.angle_alpha   90.00
_cell.angle_beta   90.00
_cell.angle_gamma   90.00
#
_symmetry.space_group_name_H-M   'P 1'
#
loop_
_entity.id
_entity.type
_entity.pdbx_description
1 polymer ?
#
loop_
_entity_poly.entity_id
_entity_poly.type
_entity_poly.pdbx_seq_one_letter_code
_entity_poly.pdbx_strand_id
1 'polypeptide(L)'
;MLHDDIQVGHFGIHKTVARAQNRFYWVNHKDEITKWVQNCIVCNSRKQPPRKAKSKMKQYNVGAPMERVALDIIGPLPISYKNNKYALIVTDYFTKWVEGFPMPDMETTTIVDNLVNHFFCRFGIPCQMHSDQGRQFESGLFKELCAKLKIDKTRTTSFRPQSNGLVERYNRTLENTISKYISKNQRDWDEQLPWALMAYNSSEHETTKFSPSMLMLGREIQLPVDLIYGPHPQEIEYPDETVSHNDYVKNMQEGIWKVSAKARQNISKNSDKQKRQYDVKAHENTYKTGDVVWLYTFNRKAKTESKLQRNWDGPYFVVEVISDLIYKIKKTATSKMQIVHHDRLKPFFGDVQNWVNEQENQRTDNTVNTVVAAGI
;
A
#
# COMPACT_ATOMS: atom_id res chain seq x y z
N MET A 1 15.03 -5.93 -40.24
CA MET A 1 14.70 -6.82 -41.38
C MET A 1 13.88 -8.07 -41.02
N LEU A 2 14.40 -9.08 -40.30
CA LEU A 2 13.65 -10.33 -40.06
C LEU A 2 12.81 -10.37 -38.77
N HIS A 3 13.04 -9.42 -37.87
CA HIS A 3 12.31 -9.24 -36.60
C HIS A 3 11.65 -7.86 -36.49
N ASP A 4 12.40 -6.78 -36.78
CA ASP A 4 12.01 -5.40 -36.45
C ASP A 4 11.09 -4.71 -37.46
N ASP A 5 10.94 -5.27 -38.68
CA ASP A 5 10.17 -4.61 -39.72
C ASP A 5 8.66 -4.88 -39.55
N ILE A 6 7.85 -3.93 -40.00
CA ILE A 6 6.39 -4.02 -39.89
C ILE A 6 5.81 -5.28 -40.56
N GLN A 7 6.41 -5.72 -41.66
CA GLN A 7 5.97 -6.90 -42.42
C GLN A 7 6.22 -8.23 -41.68
N VAL A 8 7.14 -8.24 -40.72
CA VAL A 8 7.57 -9.44 -39.98
C VAL A 8 7.11 -9.45 -38.53
N GLY A 9 6.62 -8.32 -38.01
CA GLY A 9 5.69 -8.24 -36.89
C GLY A 9 6.27 -8.50 -35.50
N HIS A 10 7.58 -8.34 -35.27
CA HIS A 10 8.22 -8.54 -33.96
C HIS A 10 7.89 -9.90 -33.30
N PHE A 11 7.72 -10.96 -34.11
CA PHE A 11 7.38 -12.28 -33.58
C PHE A 11 8.50 -12.85 -32.69
N GLY A 12 8.11 -13.78 -31.81
CA GLY A 12 9.02 -14.44 -30.89
C GLY A 12 10.07 -15.33 -31.57
N ILE A 13 11.08 -15.72 -30.79
CA ILE A 13 12.31 -16.41 -31.23
C ILE A 13 12.05 -17.51 -32.26
N HIS A 14 11.14 -18.44 -31.97
CA HIS A 14 10.85 -19.58 -32.84
C HIS A 14 10.46 -19.17 -34.27
N LYS A 15 9.56 -18.17 -34.40
CA LYS A 15 9.12 -17.69 -35.72
C LYS A 15 10.24 -16.93 -36.44
N THR A 16 11.05 -16.17 -35.71
CA THR A 16 12.18 -15.44 -36.27
C THR A 16 13.27 -16.40 -36.76
N VAL A 17 13.58 -17.45 -35.99
CA VAL A 17 14.51 -18.51 -36.37
C VAL A 17 14.03 -19.22 -37.63
N ALA A 18 12.77 -19.69 -37.67
CA ALA A 18 12.22 -20.36 -38.85
C ALA A 18 12.26 -19.46 -40.10
N ARG A 19 11.98 -18.16 -39.94
CA ARG A 19 12.04 -17.19 -41.05
C ARG A 19 13.46 -16.98 -41.57
N ALA A 20 14.45 -16.94 -40.67
CA ALA A 20 15.85 -16.83 -41.03
C ALA A 20 16.36 -18.10 -41.72
N GLN A 21 16.03 -19.28 -41.18
CA GLN A 21 16.44 -20.58 -41.73
C GLN A 21 15.95 -20.82 -43.16
N ASN A 22 14.79 -20.26 -43.54
CA ASN A 22 14.29 -20.37 -44.91
C ASN A 22 15.08 -19.54 -45.94
N ARG A 23 15.97 -18.65 -45.52
CA ARG A 23 16.65 -17.67 -46.41
C ARG A 23 18.16 -17.67 -46.26
N PHE A 24 18.65 -17.99 -45.06
CA PHE A 24 20.03 -17.82 -44.68
C PHE A 24 20.48 -19.00 -43.81
N TYR A 25 21.78 -19.27 -43.87
CA TYR A 25 22.42 -20.23 -42.99
C TYR A 25 23.74 -19.64 -42.51
N TRP A 26 23.97 -19.66 -41.20
CA TRP A 26 25.26 -19.37 -40.59
C TRP A 26 25.41 -20.11 -39.26
N VAL A 27 26.64 -20.27 -38.80
CA VAL A 27 26.96 -20.95 -37.53
C VAL A 27 26.38 -20.13 -36.37
N ASN A 28 25.77 -20.80 -35.39
CA ASN A 28 25.15 -20.17 -34.20
C ASN A 28 23.99 -19.19 -34.47
N HIS A 29 23.37 -19.24 -35.65
CA HIS A 29 22.23 -18.38 -36.01
C HIS A 29 21.10 -18.38 -34.97
N LYS A 30 20.80 -19.53 -34.36
CA LYS A 30 19.76 -19.63 -33.32
C LYS A 30 20.09 -18.78 -32.09
N ASP A 31 21.34 -18.78 -31.64
CA ASP A 31 21.76 -18.07 -30.44
C ASP A 31 21.82 -16.56 -30.70
N GLU A 32 22.32 -16.15 -31.87
CA GLU A 32 22.34 -14.75 -32.27
C GLU A 32 20.93 -14.18 -32.43
N ILE A 33 20.04 -14.91 -33.11
CA ILE A 33 18.62 -14.51 -33.24
C ILE A 33 17.95 -14.47 -31.86
N THR A 34 18.24 -15.44 -30.98
CA THR A 34 17.72 -15.47 -29.63
C THR A 34 18.14 -14.22 -28.85
N LYS A 35 19.44 -13.89 -28.87
CA LYS A 35 19.98 -12.68 -28.24
C LYS A 35 19.33 -11.41 -28.83
N TRP A 36 19.20 -11.32 -30.16
CA TRP A 36 18.55 -10.19 -30.82
C TRP A 36 17.11 -9.97 -30.34
N VAL A 37 16.28 -11.02 -30.39
CA VAL A 37 14.87 -10.94 -29.98
C VAL A 37 14.73 -10.69 -28.48
N GLN A 38 15.63 -11.24 -27.65
CA GLN A 38 15.67 -10.98 -26.21
C GLN A 38 16.08 -9.55 -25.87
N ASN A 39 16.87 -8.89 -26.73
CA ASN A 39 17.36 -7.54 -26.54
C ASN A 39 16.50 -6.46 -27.22
N CYS A 40 15.52 -6.86 -28.04
CA CYS A 40 14.63 -5.93 -28.74
C CYS A 40 13.86 -5.03 -27.76
N ILE A 41 14.12 -3.73 -27.83
CA ILE A 41 13.51 -2.67 -27.00
C ILE A 41 11.99 -2.65 -27.18
N VAL A 42 11.51 -2.75 -28.42
CA VAL A 42 10.08 -2.72 -28.75
C VAL A 42 9.35 -3.90 -28.12
N CYS A 43 9.86 -5.12 -28.29
CA CYS A 43 9.29 -6.31 -27.66
C CYS A 43 9.32 -6.21 -26.14
N ASN A 44 10.45 -5.81 -25.57
CA ASN A 44 10.61 -5.73 -24.12
C ASN A 44 9.73 -4.64 -23.50
N SER A 45 9.50 -3.50 -24.14
CA SER A 45 8.60 -2.45 -23.62
C SER A 45 7.15 -2.91 -23.42
N ARG A 46 6.70 -3.94 -24.17
CA ARG A 46 5.35 -4.52 -24.07
C ARG A 46 5.29 -5.84 -23.31
N LYS A 47 6.28 -6.71 -23.49
CA LYS A 47 6.31 -8.06 -22.94
C LYS A 47 6.30 -8.04 -21.41
N GLN A 48 5.34 -8.76 -20.83
CA GLN A 48 5.34 -9.03 -19.39
C GLN A 48 6.44 -10.05 -19.06
N PRO A 49 7.14 -9.89 -17.93
CA PRO A 49 8.07 -10.92 -17.48
C PRO A 49 7.32 -12.24 -17.23
N PRO A 50 7.90 -13.39 -17.60
CA PRO A 50 7.25 -14.70 -17.50
C PRO A 50 6.87 -15.07 -16.06
N ARG A 51 7.60 -14.52 -15.08
CA ARG A 51 7.23 -14.53 -13.67
C ARG A 51 7.23 -13.08 -13.19
N LYS A 52 6.16 -12.65 -12.53
CA LYS A 52 6.18 -11.36 -11.83
C LYS A 52 7.19 -11.50 -10.71
N ALA A 53 8.23 -10.67 -10.73
CA ALA A 53 9.12 -10.55 -9.59
C ALA A 53 8.25 -10.24 -8.38
N LYS A 54 8.42 -11.06 -7.34
CA LYS A 54 7.74 -10.93 -6.06
C LYS A 54 8.78 -11.23 -5.03
N SER A 55 8.95 -10.33 -4.09
CA SER A 55 9.97 -10.40 -3.08
C SER A 55 9.40 -11.00 -1.83
N LYS A 56 10.22 -11.62 -1.00
CA LYS A 56 9.73 -12.13 0.28
C LYS A 56 8.99 -11.07 1.09
N MET A 57 7.94 -11.52 1.77
CA MET A 57 7.14 -10.65 2.63
C MET A 57 7.95 -10.28 3.88
N LYS A 58 8.18 -8.98 4.08
CA LYS A 58 8.70 -8.47 5.36
C LYS A 58 7.53 -8.39 6.34
N GLN A 59 7.69 -9.03 7.49
CA GLN A 59 6.70 -9.02 8.58
C GLN A 59 6.99 -7.81 9.47
N TYR A 60 5.97 -7.00 9.72
CA TYR A 60 6.03 -5.95 10.72
C TYR A 60 4.92 -6.23 11.71
N ASN A 61 5.26 -6.91 12.80
CA ASN A 61 4.30 -7.21 13.86
C ASN A 61 4.43 -6.13 14.93
N VAL A 62 3.31 -5.54 15.33
CA VAL A 62 3.20 -4.70 16.52
C VAL A 62 2.80 -5.56 17.71
N GLY A 63 3.24 -5.17 18.91
CA GLY A 63 3.08 -5.92 20.14
C GLY A 63 2.22 -5.25 21.21
N ALA A 64 1.91 -3.95 21.08
CA ALA A 64 1.14 -3.21 22.07
C ALA A 64 0.12 -2.23 21.44
N PRO A 65 -0.98 -1.89 22.16
CA PRO A 65 -1.89 -0.82 21.76
C PRO A 65 -1.13 0.50 21.59
N MET A 66 -1.53 1.32 20.61
CA MET A 66 -0.94 2.64 20.34
C MET A 66 0.54 2.62 19.94
N GLU A 67 1.15 1.45 19.75
CA GLU A 67 2.50 1.33 19.20
C GLU A 67 2.55 1.84 17.76
N ARG A 68 1.52 1.51 16.96
CA ARG A 68 1.38 2.00 15.59
C ARG A 68 -0.08 2.19 15.23
N VAL A 69 -0.40 3.40 14.81
CA VAL A 69 -1.74 3.79 14.37
C VAL A 69 -1.69 4.13 12.89
N ALA A 70 -2.64 3.59 12.12
CA ALA A 70 -2.88 3.91 10.73
C ALA A 70 -3.86 5.06 10.59
N LEU A 71 -3.61 5.95 9.63
CA LEU A 71 -4.56 6.94 9.15
C LEU A 71 -4.93 6.66 7.71
N ASP A 72 -6.22 6.78 7.42
CA ASP A 72 -6.74 6.76 6.05
C ASP A 72 -7.96 7.67 5.93
N ILE A 73 -8.32 8.04 4.71
CA ILE A 73 -9.50 8.87 4.44
C ILE A 73 -10.40 8.15 3.47
N ILE A 74 -11.64 7.92 3.90
CA ILE A 74 -12.71 7.44 3.02
C ILE A 74 -13.40 8.64 2.37
N GLY A 75 -13.53 8.62 1.05
CA GLY A 75 -14.31 9.58 0.29
C GLY A 75 -13.74 9.92 -1.10
N PRO A 76 -14.40 10.84 -1.83
CA PRO A 76 -15.58 11.58 -1.41
C PRO A 76 -16.84 10.70 -1.35
N LEU A 77 -17.62 10.84 -0.27
CA LEU A 77 -18.95 10.26 -0.08
C LEU A 77 -20.04 11.28 -0.48
N PRO A 78 -21.31 10.86 -0.63
CA PRO A 78 -22.43 11.79 -0.74
C PRO A 78 -22.43 12.80 0.41
N ILE A 79 -22.75 14.06 0.13
CA ILE A 79 -22.78 15.10 1.16
C ILE A 79 -23.88 14.77 2.16
N SER A 80 -23.49 14.57 3.42
CA SER A 80 -24.41 14.19 4.48
C SER A 80 -25.36 15.32 4.88
N TYR A 81 -26.33 15.02 5.74
CA TYR A 81 -27.19 16.05 6.34
C TYR A 81 -26.40 17.03 7.22
N LYS A 82 -25.28 16.58 7.81
CA LYS A 82 -24.36 17.43 8.60
C LYS A 82 -23.23 18.03 7.76
N ASN A 83 -23.38 18.02 6.43
CA ASN A 83 -22.45 18.60 5.46
C ASN A 83 -21.05 17.94 5.45
N ASN A 84 -20.97 16.65 5.81
CA ASN A 84 -19.74 15.87 5.74
C ASN A 84 -19.60 15.19 4.37
N LYS A 85 -18.36 15.05 3.90
CA LYS A 85 -18.02 14.46 2.60
C LYS A 85 -16.92 13.39 2.70
N TYR A 86 -16.18 13.38 3.79
CA TYR A 86 -15.06 12.47 4.02
C TYR A 86 -15.15 11.88 5.43
N ALA A 87 -14.49 10.74 5.66
CA ALA A 87 -14.29 10.22 7.01
C ALA A 87 -12.81 9.92 7.22
N LEU A 88 -12.21 10.50 8.26
CA LEU A 88 -10.89 10.12 8.75
C LEU A 88 -11.01 8.84 9.55
N ILE A 89 -10.34 7.80 9.11
CA ILE A 89 -10.28 6.51 9.78
C ILE A 89 -8.94 6.38 10.50
N VAL A 90 -9.01 6.05 11.78
CA VAL A 90 -7.85 5.89 12.67
C VAL A 90 -7.86 4.48 13.24
N THR A 91 -6.88 3.67 12.86
CA THR A 91 -6.85 2.24 13.20
C THR A 91 -5.59 1.86 13.98
N ASP A 92 -5.74 1.29 15.16
CA ASP A 92 -4.62 0.70 15.89
C ASP A 92 -4.23 -0.67 15.31
N TYR A 93 -2.94 -0.85 14.99
CA TYR A 93 -2.48 -2.09 14.36
C TYR A 93 -2.53 -3.30 15.31
N PHE A 94 -2.41 -3.12 16.63
CA PHE A 94 -2.32 -4.24 17.55
C PHE A 94 -3.71 -4.75 17.92
N THR A 95 -4.51 -3.88 18.54
CA THR A 95 -5.86 -4.18 19.01
C THR A 95 -6.86 -4.34 17.87
N LYS A 96 -6.54 -3.76 16.70
CA LYS A 96 -7.47 -3.58 15.58
C LYS A 96 -8.59 -2.58 15.90
N TRP A 97 -8.48 -1.81 16.98
CA TRP A 97 -9.46 -0.78 17.32
C TRP A 97 -9.55 0.26 16.21
N VAL A 98 -10.77 0.69 15.88
CA VAL A 98 -10.98 1.73 14.88
C VAL A 98 -11.88 2.84 15.39
N GLU A 99 -11.43 4.06 15.13
CA GLU A 99 -12.20 5.30 15.23
C GLU A 99 -12.43 5.88 13.83
N GLY A 100 -13.57 6.54 13.66
CA GLY A 100 -13.93 7.19 12.41
C GLY A 100 -14.55 8.56 12.69
N PHE A 101 -14.00 9.59 12.04
CA PHE A 101 -14.42 10.98 12.23
C PHE A 101 -14.94 11.55 10.91
N PRO A 102 -16.24 11.87 10.80
CA PRO A 102 -16.78 12.49 9.60
C PRO A 102 -16.29 13.95 9.49
N MET A 103 -15.96 14.37 8.27
CA MET A 103 -15.33 15.66 7.97
C MET A 103 -15.92 16.28 6.69
N PRO A 104 -16.04 17.62 6.61
CA PRO A 104 -16.50 18.32 5.40
C PRO A 104 -15.43 18.35 4.28
N ASP A 105 -14.15 18.32 4.65
CA ASP A 105 -13.00 18.42 3.75
C ASP A 105 -11.84 17.50 4.19
N MET A 106 -10.74 17.56 3.44
CA MET A 106 -9.49 16.84 3.73
C MET A 106 -8.37 17.81 4.13
N GLU A 107 -8.70 19.00 4.63
CA GLU A 107 -7.69 19.96 5.06
C GLU A 107 -6.89 19.41 6.24
N THR A 108 -5.61 19.77 6.30
CA THR A 108 -4.74 19.27 7.37
C THR A 108 -5.22 19.74 8.73
N THR A 109 -5.70 20.98 8.83
CA THR A 109 -6.27 21.57 10.06
C THR A 109 -7.41 20.71 10.60
N THR A 110 -8.41 20.40 9.76
CA THR A 110 -9.55 19.55 10.10
C THR A 110 -9.11 18.17 10.62
N ILE A 111 -8.12 17.55 9.96
CA ILE A 111 -7.58 16.25 10.37
C ILE A 111 -6.86 16.33 11.71
N VAL A 112 -6.02 17.35 11.89
CA VAL A 112 -5.28 17.56 13.14
C VAL A 112 -6.22 17.80 14.31
N ASP A 113 -7.26 18.63 14.12
CA ASP A 113 -8.25 18.89 15.15
C ASP A 113 -9.00 17.62 15.57
N ASN A 114 -9.40 16.78 14.61
CA ASN A 114 -10.02 15.49 14.92
C ASN A 114 -9.08 14.56 15.69
N LEU A 115 -7.81 14.47 15.26
CA LEU A 115 -6.82 13.62 15.93
C LEU A 115 -6.55 14.09 17.36
N VAL A 116 -6.32 15.38 17.57
CA VAL A 116 -6.00 15.92 18.89
C VAL A 116 -7.22 15.79 19.82
N ASN A 117 -8.35 16.37 19.42
CA ASN A 117 -9.50 16.53 20.31
C ASN A 117 -10.26 15.22 20.57
N HIS A 118 -10.22 14.27 19.62
CA HIS A 118 -11.07 13.07 19.71
C HIS A 118 -10.30 11.77 19.81
N PHE A 119 -9.03 11.71 19.39
CA PHE A 119 -8.23 10.48 19.47
C PHE A 119 -7.15 10.58 20.55
N PHE A 120 -6.23 11.54 20.42
CA PHE A 120 -5.08 11.69 21.31
C PHE A 120 -5.49 12.01 22.75
N CYS A 121 -6.45 12.91 22.95
CA CYS A 121 -6.95 13.23 24.29
C CYS A 121 -7.68 12.07 24.98
N ARG A 122 -8.08 11.03 24.25
CA ARG A 122 -8.81 9.87 24.79
C ARG A 122 -7.91 8.66 25.00
N PHE A 123 -7.09 8.34 24.00
CA PHE A 123 -6.28 7.11 23.96
C PHE A 123 -4.79 7.37 24.22
N GLY A 124 -4.36 8.63 24.25
CA GLY A 124 -2.96 9.01 24.36
C GLY A 124 -2.27 9.17 23.00
N ILE A 125 -0.96 9.45 23.05
CA ILE A 125 -0.14 9.71 21.87
C ILE A 125 0.47 8.39 21.36
N PRO A 126 0.28 8.02 20.09
CA PRO A 126 0.87 6.80 19.55
C PRO A 126 2.38 6.95 19.32
N CYS A 127 3.12 5.84 19.42
CA CYS A 127 4.57 5.86 19.14
C CYS A 127 4.84 6.11 17.64
N GLN A 128 4.05 5.50 16.76
CA GLN A 128 4.19 5.62 15.32
C GLN A 128 2.84 5.91 14.65
N MET A 129 2.85 6.82 13.68
CA MET A 129 1.71 7.04 12.79
C MET A 129 2.07 6.63 11.36
N HIS A 130 1.19 5.86 10.75
CA HIS A 130 1.34 5.36 9.40
C HIS A 130 0.22 5.89 8.51
N SER A 131 0.55 6.44 7.34
CA SER A 131 -0.46 6.88 6.37
C SER A 131 0.01 6.60 4.94
N ASP A 132 -0.86 6.87 3.98
CA ASP A 132 -0.43 7.02 2.59
C ASP A 132 0.39 8.32 2.36
N GLN A 133 0.70 8.61 1.10
CA GLN A 133 1.41 9.83 0.68
C GLN A 133 0.45 10.98 0.35
N GLY A 134 -0.75 10.99 0.95
CA GLY A 134 -1.72 12.08 0.83
C GLY A 134 -1.10 13.41 1.24
N ARG A 135 -1.42 14.49 0.50
CA ARG A 135 -0.85 15.82 0.73
C ARG A 135 -1.08 16.32 2.14
N GLN A 136 -2.23 15.99 2.70
CA GLN A 136 -2.66 16.34 4.05
C GLN A 136 -1.77 15.72 5.14
N PHE A 137 -1.29 14.48 4.94
CA PHE A 137 -0.39 13.79 5.89
C PHE A 137 1.09 14.13 5.69
N GLU A 138 1.42 14.76 4.56
CA GLU A 138 2.77 15.20 4.20
C GLU A 138 2.98 16.72 4.35
N SER A 139 1.96 17.45 4.81
CA SER A 139 1.99 18.89 5.02
C SER A 139 2.97 19.28 6.13
N GLY A 140 3.39 20.56 6.13
CA GLY A 140 4.28 21.10 7.16
C GLY A 140 3.64 21.04 8.55
N LEU A 141 2.35 21.41 8.65
CA LEU A 141 1.58 21.36 9.90
C LEU A 141 1.52 19.94 10.48
N PHE A 142 1.22 18.93 9.65
CA PHE A 142 1.15 17.54 10.14
C PHE A 142 2.51 17.03 10.62
N LYS A 143 3.58 17.39 9.90
CA LYS A 143 4.97 17.06 10.30
C LYS A 143 5.37 17.75 11.60
N GLU A 144 5.00 19.01 11.78
CA GLU A 144 5.28 19.75 13.02
C GLU A 144 4.53 19.15 14.21
N LEU A 145 3.26 18.78 14.04
CA LEU A 145 2.47 18.08 15.05
C LEU A 145 3.19 16.80 15.50
N CYS A 146 3.57 15.93 14.54
CA CYS A 146 4.28 14.69 14.85
C CYS A 146 5.61 14.98 15.58
N ALA A 147 6.36 15.99 15.15
CA ALA A 147 7.65 16.36 15.77
C ALA A 147 7.49 16.88 17.21
N LYS A 148 6.46 17.71 17.47
CA LYS A 148 6.16 18.23 18.82
C LYS A 148 5.72 17.12 19.76
N LEU A 149 4.90 16.20 19.27
CA LEU A 149 4.38 15.06 20.04
C LEU A 149 5.33 13.85 20.06
N LYS A 150 6.52 13.95 19.44
CA LYS A 150 7.51 12.87 19.34
C LYS A 150 6.97 11.58 18.70
N ILE A 151 6.04 11.74 17.76
CA ILE A 151 5.44 10.65 16.98
C ILE A 151 6.37 10.34 15.79
N ASP A 152 6.72 9.07 15.61
CA ASP A 152 7.42 8.62 14.42
C ASP A 152 6.44 8.56 13.22
N LYS A 153 6.64 9.42 12.22
CA LYS A 153 5.78 9.47 11.03
C LYS A 153 6.34 8.57 9.93
N THR A 154 5.61 7.49 9.65
CA THR A 154 5.87 6.59 8.53
C THR A 154 4.85 6.74 7.41
N ARG A 155 5.19 6.25 6.22
CA ARG A 155 4.32 6.31 5.03
C ARG A 155 4.43 5.06 4.18
N THR A 156 3.39 4.78 3.39
CA THR A 156 3.47 3.74 2.35
C THR A 156 4.48 4.13 1.27
N THR A 157 5.17 3.14 0.70
CA THR A 157 5.97 3.35 -0.52
C THR A 157 5.02 3.51 -1.71
N SER A 158 5.32 4.45 -2.61
CA SER A 158 4.47 4.73 -3.77
C SER A 158 4.15 3.44 -4.55
N PHE A 159 2.87 3.20 -4.81
CA PHE A 159 2.34 2.05 -5.58
C PHE A 159 2.38 0.66 -4.90
N ARG A 160 2.41 0.58 -3.56
CA ARG A 160 2.19 -0.68 -2.82
C ARG A 160 1.02 -0.61 -1.82
N PRO A 161 -0.23 -0.84 -2.27
CA PRO A 161 -1.41 -0.97 -1.39
C PRO A 161 -1.26 -2.07 -0.32
N GLN A 162 -0.44 -3.10 -0.58
CA GLN A 162 -0.20 -4.21 0.35
C GLN A 162 0.37 -3.79 1.71
N SER A 163 1.13 -2.68 1.79
CA SER A 163 1.65 -2.18 3.07
C SER A 163 0.56 -1.54 3.94
N ASN A 164 -0.56 -1.14 3.32
CA ASN A 164 -1.76 -0.62 3.97
C ASN A 164 -2.92 -1.64 3.96
N GLY A 165 -2.64 -2.90 3.60
CA GLY A 165 -3.69 -3.87 3.28
C GLY A 165 -4.63 -4.21 4.44
N LEU A 166 -4.20 -3.97 5.69
CA LEU A 166 -5.05 -4.07 6.87
C LEU A 166 -6.12 -2.98 6.86
N VAL A 167 -5.71 -1.73 6.62
CA VAL A 167 -6.59 -0.56 6.58
C VAL A 167 -7.52 -0.62 5.36
N GLU A 168 -7.00 -1.03 4.20
CA GLU A 168 -7.83 -1.22 2.99
C GLU A 168 -8.91 -2.30 3.16
N ARG A 169 -8.59 -3.38 3.88
CA ARG A 169 -9.58 -4.42 4.19
C ARG A 169 -10.61 -3.90 5.16
N TYR A 170 -10.17 -3.17 6.18
CA TYR A 170 -11.05 -2.56 7.15
C TYR A 170 -12.00 -1.55 6.50
N ASN A 171 -11.50 -0.58 5.74
CA ASN A 171 -12.33 0.44 5.10
C ASN A 171 -13.42 -0.20 4.24
N ARG A 172 -13.09 -1.29 3.53
CA ARG A 172 -14.07 -2.05 2.76
C ARG A 172 -15.13 -2.71 3.64
N THR A 173 -14.75 -3.28 4.77
CA THR A 173 -15.70 -3.83 5.75
C THR A 173 -16.60 -2.72 6.29
N LEU A 174 -16.03 -1.56 6.61
CA LEU A 174 -16.77 -0.40 7.12
C LEU A 174 -17.75 0.13 6.07
N GLU A 175 -17.30 0.38 4.84
CA GLU A 175 -18.13 0.80 3.71
C GLU A 175 -19.29 -0.17 3.47
N ASN A 176 -19.00 -1.48 3.43
CA ASN A 176 -20.02 -2.52 3.27
C ASN A 176 -20.99 -2.60 4.46
N THR A 177 -20.56 -2.21 5.65
CA THR A 177 -21.41 -2.22 6.84
C THR A 177 -22.33 -1.00 6.78
N ILE A 178 -21.78 0.20 6.58
CA ILE A 178 -22.53 1.44 6.44
C ILE A 178 -23.55 1.31 5.29
N SER A 179 -23.16 0.76 4.14
CA SER A 179 -24.04 0.62 2.98
C SER A 179 -25.31 -0.20 3.23
N LYS A 180 -25.34 -1.02 4.29
CA LYS A 180 -26.52 -1.81 4.67
C LYS A 180 -27.53 -1.04 5.52
N TYR A 181 -27.10 0.02 6.19
CA TYR A 181 -27.93 0.78 7.15
C TYR A 181 -28.30 2.18 6.65
N ILE A 182 -27.61 2.70 5.63
CA ILE A 182 -27.92 4.01 5.07
C ILE A 182 -29.25 4.02 4.30
N SER A 183 -29.91 5.18 4.34
CA SER A 183 -31.10 5.45 3.55
C SER A 183 -30.81 5.46 2.04
N LYS A 184 -31.86 5.40 1.21
CA LYS A 184 -31.74 5.39 -0.27
C LYS A 184 -30.98 6.61 -0.83
N ASN A 185 -31.04 7.75 -0.16
CA ASN A 185 -30.35 8.97 -0.59
C ASN A 185 -28.90 9.04 -0.10
N GLN A 186 -28.51 8.12 0.80
CA GLN A 186 -27.16 7.96 1.36
C GLN A 186 -26.63 9.16 2.15
N ARG A 187 -27.46 10.14 2.50
CA ARG A 187 -27.04 11.39 3.18
C ARG A 187 -26.95 11.26 4.70
N ASP A 188 -27.31 10.11 5.23
CA ASP A 188 -27.28 9.76 6.66
C ASP A 188 -26.06 8.90 7.04
N TRP A 189 -25.10 8.72 6.15
CA TRP A 189 -23.95 7.82 6.37
C TRP A 189 -23.11 8.19 7.59
N ASP A 190 -23.00 9.48 7.93
CA ASP A 190 -22.22 9.96 9.07
C ASP A 190 -22.93 9.74 10.41
N GLU A 191 -24.26 9.58 10.41
CA GLU A 191 -25.04 9.16 11.57
C GLU A 191 -24.93 7.64 11.79
N GLN A 192 -24.75 6.86 10.72
CA GLN A 192 -24.56 5.41 10.81
C GLN A 192 -23.12 5.00 11.14
N LEU A 193 -22.13 5.88 10.86
CA LEU A 193 -20.72 5.59 11.07
C LEU A 193 -20.40 5.14 12.53
N PRO A 194 -20.83 5.84 13.60
CA PRO A 194 -20.57 5.40 14.98
C PRO A 194 -21.12 4.00 15.30
N TRP A 195 -22.30 3.65 14.77
CA TRP A 195 -22.91 2.33 14.97
C TRP A 195 -22.13 1.23 14.24
N ALA A 196 -21.67 1.51 13.02
CA ALA A 196 -20.83 0.59 12.27
C ALA A 196 -19.48 0.36 12.97
N LEU A 197 -18.88 1.41 13.55
CA LEU A 197 -17.66 1.32 14.34
C LEU A 197 -17.88 0.49 15.61
N MET A 198 -18.96 0.73 16.34
CA MET A 198 -19.31 -0.05 17.53
C MET A 198 -19.46 -1.53 17.20
N ALA A 199 -20.22 -1.85 16.13
CA ALA A 199 -20.41 -3.23 15.68
C ALA A 199 -19.09 -3.91 15.29
N TYR A 200 -18.17 -3.19 14.65
CA TYR A 200 -16.85 -3.71 14.33
C TYR A 200 -16.00 -3.93 15.59
N ASN A 201 -15.94 -2.94 16.48
CA ASN A 201 -15.10 -2.98 17.67
C ASN A 201 -15.57 -4.01 18.72
N SER A 202 -16.84 -4.42 18.69
CA SER A 202 -17.37 -5.52 19.51
C SER A 202 -17.29 -6.90 18.84
N SER A 203 -16.91 -6.99 17.57
CA SER A 203 -16.85 -8.27 16.84
C SER A 203 -15.48 -8.93 16.92
N GLU A 204 -15.43 -10.26 17.08
CA GLU A 204 -14.16 -11.00 17.07
C GLU A 204 -13.40 -10.78 15.75
N HIS A 205 -12.13 -10.36 15.85
CA HIS A 205 -11.28 -10.20 14.68
C HIS A 205 -10.51 -11.50 14.35
N GLU A 206 -10.61 -11.97 13.10
CA GLU A 206 -10.10 -13.29 12.66
C GLU A 206 -8.62 -13.55 13.01
N THR A 207 -7.78 -12.51 12.95
CA THR A 207 -6.33 -12.64 13.21
C THR A 207 -5.99 -12.71 14.69
N THR A 208 -6.68 -11.92 15.53
CA THR A 208 -6.38 -11.81 16.97
C THR A 208 -7.15 -12.82 17.78
N LYS A 209 -8.34 -13.25 17.30
CA LYS A 209 -9.32 -14.09 18.00
C LYS A 209 -9.93 -13.42 19.24
N PHE A 210 -9.91 -12.09 19.25
CA PHE A 210 -10.54 -11.25 20.26
C PHE A 210 -11.20 -10.08 19.56
N SER A 211 -12.21 -9.48 20.19
CA SER A 211 -12.76 -8.22 19.73
C SER A 211 -11.73 -7.10 19.90
N PRO A 212 -11.76 -6.06 19.04
CA PRO A 212 -10.95 -4.87 19.26
C PRO A 212 -11.19 -4.22 20.62
N SER A 213 -12.43 -4.23 21.12
CA SER A 213 -12.78 -3.67 22.42
C SER A 213 -12.14 -4.40 23.59
N MET A 214 -12.13 -5.73 23.59
CA MET A 214 -11.43 -6.51 24.60
C MET A 214 -9.92 -6.19 24.61
N LEU A 215 -9.30 -6.01 23.44
CA LEU A 215 -7.86 -5.70 23.35
C LEU A 215 -7.51 -4.26 23.71
N MET A 216 -8.37 -3.29 23.40
CA MET A 216 -8.12 -1.87 23.63
C MET A 216 -8.55 -1.42 25.03
N LEU A 217 -9.70 -1.89 25.49
CA LEU A 217 -10.35 -1.45 26.73
C LEU A 217 -10.24 -2.47 27.86
N GLY A 218 -9.83 -3.71 27.58
CA GLY A 218 -9.82 -4.81 28.55
C GLY A 218 -11.20 -5.35 28.90
N ARG A 219 -12.23 -4.97 28.14
CA ARG A 219 -13.62 -5.40 28.31
C ARG A 219 -14.36 -5.33 26.99
N GLU A 220 -15.43 -6.11 26.87
CA GLU A 220 -16.35 -5.99 25.74
C GLU A 220 -17.17 -4.68 25.84
N ILE A 221 -17.48 -4.10 24.69
CA ILE A 221 -18.50 -3.04 24.60
C ILE A 221 -19.87 -3.68 24.86
N GLN A 222 -20.64 -3.08 25.76
CA GLN A 222 -21.99 -3.53 26.07
C GLN A 222 -22.94 -3.17 24.93
N LEU A 223 -23.62 -4.18 24.39
CA LEU A 223 -24.64 -4.06 23.36
C LEU A 223 -26.03 -4.04 24.00
N PRO A 224 -27.07 -3.54 23.30
CA PRO A 224 -28.44 -3.56 23.81
C PRO A 224 -28.93 -4.95 24.24
N VAL A 225 -28.51 -6.01 23.54
CA VAL A 225 -28.85 -7.40 23.89
C VAL A 225 -28.28 -7.82 25.25
N ASP A 226 -27.12 -7.30 25.63
CA ASP A 226 -26.47 -7.59 26.91
C ASP A 226 -27.21 -6.91 28.07
N LEU A 227 -27.93 -5.81 27.81
CA LEU A 227 -28.79 -5.18 28.82
C LEU A 227 -30.09 -5.96 29.05
N ILE A 228 -30.57 -6.68 28.03
CA ILE A 228 -31.83 -7.43 28.08
C ILE A 228 -31.61 -8.83 28.68
N TYR A 229 -30.50 -9.49 28.30
CA TYR A 229 -30.24 -10.90 28.63
C TYR A 229 -28.94 -11.12 29.40
N GLY A 230 -28.07 -10.11 29.50
CA GLY A 230 -26.83 -10.23 30.26
C GLY A 230 -27.08 -10.08 31.76
N PRO A 231 -26.13 -10.55 32.59
CA PRO A 231 -26.24 -10.40 34.04
C PRO A 231 -26.24 -8.90 34.39
N HIS A 232 -27.17 -8.49 35.25
CA HIS A 232 -27.16 -7.13 35.76
C HIS A 232 -25.83 -6.91 36.52
N PRO A 233 -25.21 -5.72 36.51
CA PRO A 233 -23.95 -5.49 37.23
C PRO A 233 -23.95 -5.86 38.72
N GLN A 234 -25.13 -5.89 39.34
CA GLN A 234 -25.34 -6.31 40.74
C GLN A 234 -25.47 -7.83 40.93
N GLU A 235 -25.69 -8.59 39.85
CA GLU A 235 -25.80 -10.05 39.84
C GLU A 235 -24.46 -10.72 39.48
N ILE A 236 -23.47 -9.94 39.07
CA ILE A 236 -22.12 -10.43 38.83
C ILE A 236 -21.49 -10.69 40.20
N GLU A 237 -21.32 -11.98 40.54
CA GLU A 237 -20.53 -12.40 41.70
C GLU A 237 -19.07 -11.99 41.48
N TYR A 238 -18.68 -10.84 42.02
CA TYR A 238 -17.28 -10.50 42.19
C TYR A 238 -16.73 -11.36 43.33
N PRO A 239 -15.53 -11.96 43.18
CA PRO A 239 -14.91 -12.70 44.28
C PRO A 239 -14.68 -11.74 45.46
N ASP A 240 -15.48 -11.92 46.51
CA ASP A 240 -15.61 -11.12 47.75
C ASP A 240 -16.18 -9.70 47.63
N GLU A 241 -17.05 -9.33 48.58
CA GLU A 241 -17.56 -7.97 48.81
C GLU A 241 -16.45 -6.95 49.17
N THR A 242 -15.20 -7.40 49.24
CA THR A 242 -14.02 -6.62 49.64
C THR A 242 -12.96 -6.47 48.54
N VAL A 243 -13.31 -6.59 47.25
CA VAL A 243 -12.35 -6.25 46.17
C VAL A 243 -11.99 -4.76 46.31
N SER A 244 -10.78 -4.50 46.82
CA SER A 244 -10.22 -3.15 46.85
C SER A 244 -10.16 -2.62 45.41
N HIS A 245 -10.24 -1.29 45.24
CA HIS A 245 -9.97 -0.65 43.95
C HIS A 245 -8.62 -1.14 43.37
N ASN A 246 -7.63 -1.43 44.23
CA ASN A 246 -6.34 -1.97 43.82
C ASN A 246 -6.44 -3.40 43.28
N ASP A 247 -7.27 -4.25 43.87
CA ASP A 247 -7.47 -5.63 43.42
C ASP A 247 -8.25 -5.66 42.09
N TYR A 248 -9.24 -4.77 41.92
CA TYR A 248 -9.93 -4.58 40.64
C TYR A 248 -8.94 -4.18 39.53
N VAL A 249 -8.11 -3.16 39.78
CA VAL A 249 -7.10 -2.71 38.82
C VAL A 249 -6.11 -3.84 38.50
N LYS A 250 -5.63 -4.56 39.51
CA LYS A 250 -4.70 -5.67 39.33
C LYS A 250 -5.31 -6.80 38.49
N ASN A 251 -6.53 -7.21 38.81
CA ASN A 251 -7.26 -8.25 38.08
C ASN A 251 -7.48 -7.84 36.62
N MET A 252 -7.86 -6.58 36.37
CA MET A 252 -8.03 -6.04 35.02
C MET A 252 -6.70 -6.03 34.24
N GLN A 253 -5.61 -5.57 34.85
CA GLN A 253 -4.28 -5.55 34.24
C GLN A 253 -3.79 -6.96 33.90
N GLU A 254 -3.94 -7.91 34.82
CA GLU A 254 -3.58 -9.32 34.59
C GLU A 254 -4.40 -9.94 33.46
N GLY A 255 -5.70 -9.64 33.40
CA GLY A 255 -6.60 -10.05 32.31
C GLY A 255 -6.11 -9.52 30.96
N ILE A 256 -5.87 -8.22 30.87
CA ILE A 256 -5.37 -7.56 29.65
C ILE A 256 -4.02 -8.16 29.22
N TRP A 257 -3.10 -8.43 30.15
CA TRP A 257 -1.81 -9.04 29.84
C TRP A 257 -1.94 -10.45 29.26
N LYS A 258 -2.80 -11.29 29.84
CA LYS A 258 -3.08 -12.64 29.35
C LYS A 258 -3.66 -12.60 27.94
N VAL A 259 -4.67 -11.74 27.71
CA VAL A 259 -5.29 -11.57 26.39
C VAL A 259 -4.28 -11.02 25.36
N SER A 260 -3.50 -10.01 25.73
CA SER A 260 -2.48 -9.41 24.87
C SER A 260 -1.36 -10.40 24.51
N ALA A 261 -0.92 -11.24 25.46
CA ALA A 261 0.04 -12.30 25.19
C ALA A 261 -0.51 -13.31 24.17
N LYS A 262 -1.78 -13.71 24.33
CA LYS A 262 -2.43 -14.61 23.37
C LYS A 262 -2.61 -13.98 21.99
N ALA A 263 -3.02 -12.72 21.93
CA ALA A 263 -3.15 -11.96 20.69
C ALA A 263 -1.81 -11.87 19.94
N ARG A 264 -0.70 -11.58 20.64
CA ARG A 264 0.66 -11.59 20.06
C ARG A 264 1.00 -12.94 19.41
N GLN A 265 0.72 -14.05 20.10
CA GLN A 265 0.93 -15.38 19.54
C GLN A 265 0.09 -15.63 18.29
N ASN A 266 -1.19 -15.24 18.31
CA ASN A 266 -2.09 -15.42 17.17
C ASN A 266 -1.67 -14.57 15.96
N ILE A 267 -1.27 -13.31 16.20
CA ILE A 267 -0.73 -12.41 15.17
C ILE A 267 0.54 -13.01 14.56
N SER A 268 1.49 -13.47 15.39
CA SER A 268 2.73 -14.08 14.90
C SER A 268 2.46 -15.31 14.04
N LYS A 269 1.63 -16.24 14.50
CA LYS A 269 1.27 -17.45 13.75
C LYS A 269 0.61 -17.13 12.41
N ASN A 270 -0.32 -16.18 12.39
CA ASN A 270 -0.97 -15.74 11.17
C ASN A 270 0.00 -15.06 10.21
N SER A 271 0.88 -14.20 10.72
CA SER A 271 1.94 -13.53 9.97
C SER A 271 2.87 -14.56 9.33
N ASP A 272 3.31 -15.57 10.07
CA ASP A 272 4.18 -16.64 9.56
C ASP A 272 3.50 -17.48 8.48
N LYS A 273 2.23 -17.82 8.68
CA LYS A 273 1.41 -18.54 7.68
C LYS A 273 1.28 -17.72 6.40
N GLN A 274 0.96 -16.42 6.49
CA GLN A 274 0.85 -15.53 5.34
C GLN A 274 2.18 -15.39 4.61
N LYS A 275 3.28 -15.20 5.33
CA LYS A 275 4.63 -15.14 4.76
C LYS A 275 4.99 -16.43 4.02
N ARG A 276 4.80 -17.61 4.63
CA ARG A 276 5.06 -18.90 3.97
C ARG A 276 4.28 -19.03 2.66
N GLN A 277 2.98 -18.71 2.68
CA GLN A 277 2.13 -18.79 1.49
C GLN A 277 2.54 -17.78 0.40
N TYR A 278 2.98 -16.60 0.81
CA TYR A 278 3.45 -15.55 -0.10
C TYR A 278 4.80 -15.94 -0.72
N ASP A 279 5.76 -16.36 0.10
CA ASP A 279 7.15 -16.61 -0.27
C ASP A 279 7.30 -17.82 -1.20
N VAL A 280 6.39 -18.80 -1.13
CA VAL A 280 6.31 -19.90 -2.13
C VAL A 280 6.12 -19.37 -3.56
N LYS A 281 5.49 -18.20 -3.70
CA LYS A 281 5.26 -17.53 -4.99
C LYS A 281 6.27 -16.41 -5.27
N ALA A 282 7.25 -16.20 -4.39
CA ALA A 282 8.28 -15.19 -4.55
C ALA A 282 9.31 -15.65 -5.58
N HIS A 283 9.69 -14.71 -6.45
CA HIS A 283 10.78 -14.88 -7.40
C HIS A 283 11.61 -13.60 -7.32
N GLU A 284 12.74 -13.68 -6.64
CA GLU A 284 13.60 -12.53 -6.37
C GLU A 284 14.59 -12.35 -7.52
N ASN A 285 14.40 -11.29 -8.29
CA ASN A 285 15.50 -10.69 -9.05
C ASN A 285 16.12 -9.63 -8.13
N THR A 286 17.34 -9.89 -7.65
CA THR A 286 18.11 -8.90 -6.87
C THR A 286 18.94 -8.03 -7.82
N TYR A 287 18.96 -6.72 -7.57
CA TYR A 287 19.74 -5.77 -8.36
C TYR A 287 20.87 -5.15 -7.53
N LYS A 288 21.96 -4.79 -8.18
CA LYS A 288 23.10 -4.07 -7.60
C LYS A 288 23.15 -2.63 -8.12
N THR A 289 23.83 -1.76 -7.39
CA THR A 289 24.15 -0.41 -7.88
C THR A 289 24.91 -0.51 -9.20
N GLY A 290 24.46 0.22 -10.21
CA GLY A 290 24.97 0.16 -11.59
C GLY A 290 24.14 -0.70 -12.54
N ASP A 291 23.28 -1.59 -12.03
CA ASP A 291 22.44 -2.44 -12.88
C ASP A 291 21.43 -1.61 -13.69
N VAL A 292 21.11 -2.12 -14.88
CA VAL A 292 20.15 -1.50 -15.78
C VAL A 292 18.82 -2.26 -15.74
N VAL A 293 17.74 -1.51 -15.56
CA VAL A 293 16.40 -2.07 -15.33
C VAL A 293 15.34 -1.33 -16.14
N TRP A 294 14.27 -2.03 -16.46
CA TRP A 294 13.02 -1.41 -16.91
C TRP A 294 12.14 -1.09 -15.71
N LEU A 295 11.40 0.01 -15.79
CA LEU A 295 10.40 0.44 -14.82
C LEU A 295 8.98 0.22 -15.35
N TYR A 296 8.14 -0.47 -14.57
CA TYR A 296 6.72 -0.58 -14.86
C TYR A 296 6.00 0.75 -14.57
N THR A 297 5.45 1.38 -15.61
CA THR A 297 4.70 2.63 -15.53
C THR A 297 3.22 2.37 -15.82
N PHE A 298 2.35 2.80 -14.89
CA PHE A 298 0.91 2.73 -15.09
C PHE A 298 0.42 4.12 -15.50
N ASN A 299 0.30 4.34 -16.81
CA ASN A 299 0.03 5.68 -17.34
C ASN A 299 -1.48 5.97 -17.34
N ARG A 300 -2.09 6.11 -16.14
CA ARG A 300 -3.53 6.40 -15.95
C ARG A 300 -3.99 7.70 -16.63
N LYS A 301 -3.06 8.62 -16.92
CA LYS A 301 -3.34 9.93 -17.54
C LYS A 301 -3.00 9.99 -19.02
N ALA A 302 -2.50 8.90 -19.61
CA ALA A 302 -2.26 8.90 -21.04
C ALA A 302 -3.61 8.99 -21.77
N LYS A 303 -3.74 9.93 -22.71
CA LYS A 303 -4.92 10.08 -23.60
C LYS A 303 -5.08 8.89 -24.58
N THR A 304 -4.46 7.74 -24.30
CA THR A 304 -4.35 6.59 -25.20
C THR A 304 -4.98 5.36 -24.59
N GLU A 305 -5.51 4.49 -25.46
CA GLU A 305 -6.19 3.26 -25.06
C GLU A 305 -5.30 2.27 -24.30
N SER A 306 -5.76 1.87 -23.11
CA SER A 306 -5.02 1.00 -22.17
C SER A 306 -4.57 -0.34 -22.77
N LYS A 307 -5.32 -0.88 -23.74
CA LYS A 307 -5.02 -2.18 -24.39
C LYS A 307 -3.77 -2.15 -25.29
N LEU A 308 -3.39 -0.98 -25.80
CA LEU A 308 -2.27 -0.82 -26.74
C LEU A 308 -1.01 -0.22 -26.10
N GLN A 309 -1.06 0.11 -24.80
CA GLN A 309 0.04 0.74 -24.10
C GLN A 309 1.24 -0.19 -23.86
N ARG A 310 2.43 0.39 -23.98
CA ARG A 310 3.70 -0.20 -23.54
C ARG A 310 3.93 0.22 -22.10
N ASN A 311 3.78 -0.71 -21.17
CA ASN A 311 3.76 -0.42 -19.73
C ASN A 311 5.14 -0.52 -19.07
N TRP A 312 6.19 -0.82 -19.83
CA TRP A 312 7.56 -0.86 -19.34
C TRP A 312 8.37 0.24 -20.01
N ASP A 313 8.80 1.21 -19.21
CA ASP A 313 9.65 2.32 -19.61
C ASP A 313 11.09 2.08 -19.15
N GLY A 314 12.07 2.50 -19.94
CA GLY A 314 13.48 2.26 -19.64
C GLY A 314 14.39 2.50 -20.83
N PRO A 315 15.70 2.27 -20.65
CA PRO A 315 16.37 1.79 -19.44
C PRO A 315 16.47 2.84 -18.32
N TYR A 316 16.60 2.35 -17.10
CA TYR A 316 16.94 3.09 -15.88
C TYR A 316 18.16 2.45 -15.21
N PHE A 317 18.95 3.25 -14.52
CA PHE A 317 20.10 2.79 -13.73
C PHE A 317 19.75 2.73 -12.25
N VAL A 318 20.13 1.63 -11.59
CA VAL A 318 20.09 1.52 -10.13
C VAL A 318 21.22 2.36 -9.55
N VAL A 319 20.86 3.39 -8.79
CA VAL A 319 21.80 4.32 -8.13
C VAL A 319 22.17 3.81 -6.74
N GLU A 320 21.18 3.25 -6.04
CA GLU A 320 21.31 2.86 -4.64
C GLU A 320 20.31 1.75 -4.33
N VAL A 321 20.78 0.74 -3.58
CA VAL A 321 19.94 -0.32 -3.01
C VAL A 321 19.60 0.10 -1.59
N ILE A 322 18.38 0.63 -1.38
CA ILE A 322 17.91 1.07 -0.05
C ILE A 322 17.57 -0.14 0.82
N SER A 323 16.99 -1.17 0.21
CA SER A 323 16.79 -2.48 0.82
C SER A 323 16.61 -3.53 -0.28
N ASP A 324 16.54 -4.82 0.06
CA ASP A 324 16.24 -5.91 -0.88
C ASP A 324 15.01 -5.66 -1.78
N LEU A 325 14.10 -4.80 -1.29
CA LEU A 325 12.80 -4.51 -1.87
C LEU A 325 12.72 -3.15 -2.57
N ILE A 326 13.56 -2.21 -2.17
CA ILE A 326 13.42 -0.80 -2.53
C ILE A 326 14.73 -0.32 -3.15
N TYR A 327 14.60 0.16 -4.38
CA TYR A 327 15.72 0.61 -5.20
C TYR A 327 15.50 2.07 -5.55
N LYS A 328 16.60 2.83 -5.55
CA LYS A 328 16.63 4.19 -6.07
C LYS A 328 17.16 4.14 -7.49
N ILE A 329 16.35 4.58 -8.44
CA ILE A 329 16.67 4.52 -9.87
C ILE A 329 16.71 5.91 -10.50
N LYS A 330 17.46 6.06 -11.59
CA LYS A 330 17.48 7.27 -12.43
C LYS A 330 17.49 6.90 -13.90
N LYS A 331 16.80 7.68 -14.75
CA LYS A 331 16.76 7.44 -16.21
C LYS A 331 18.00 7.98 -16.92
N THR A 332 18.36 9.23 -16.60
CA THR A 332 19.55 9.91 -17.12
C THR A 332 20.27 10.64 -15.98
N ALA A 333 21.47 11.16 -16.23
CA ALA A 333 22.24 11.94 -15.25
C ALA A 333 21.46 13.16 -14.70
N THR A 334 20.61 13.76 -15.52
CA THR A 334 19.79 14.95 -15.16
C THR A 334 18.37 14.62 -14.70
N SER A 335 17.95 13.35 -14.77
CA SER A 335 16.60 12.95 -14.36
C SER A 335 16.44 12.95 -12.83
N LYS A 336 15.25 13.31 -12.35
CA LYS A 336 14.90 13.15 -10.92
C LYS A 336 15.02 11.68 -10.52
N MET A 337 15.65 11.44 -9.38
CA MET A 337 15.74 10.11 -8.79
C MET A 337 14.35 9.64 -8.34
N GLN A 338 14.06 8.36 -8.52
CA GLN A 338 12.80 7.75 -8.13
C GLN A 338 13.07 6.56 -7.21
N ILE A 339 12.36 6.51 -6.08
CA ILE A 339 12.38 5.35 -5.18
C ILE A 339 11.27 4.41 -5.62
N VAL A 340 11.63 3.19 -6.00
CA VAL A 340 10.71 2.21 -6.56
C VAL A 340 10.89 0.85 -5.91
N HIS A 341 9.81 0.10 -5.90
CA HIS A 341 9.79 -1.25 -5.36
C HIS A 341 10.23 -2.27 -6.42
N HIS A 342 10.91 -3.36 -6.02
CA HIS A 342 11.45 -4.38 -6.94
C HIS A 342 10.38 -5.01 -7.87
N ASP A 343 9.12 -5.16 -7.43
CA ASP A 343 8.02 -5.71 -8.26
C ASP A 343 7.80 -4.90 -9.56
N ARG A 344 8.17 -3.62 -9.53
CA ARG A 344 8.04 -2.70 -10.67
C ARG A 344 9.28 -2.68 -11.55
N LEU A 345 10.27 -3.49 -11.23
CA LEU A 345 11.50 -3.61 -11.98
C LEU A 345 11.51 -4.93 -12.75
N LYS A 346 12.13 -4.91 -13.92
CA LYS A 346 12.60 -6.12 -14.59
C LYS A 346 13.98 -5.87 -15.18
N PRO A 347 14.83 -6.92 -15.29
CA PRO A 347 16.17 -6.77 -15.84
C PRO A 347 16.14 -6.23 -17.27
N PHE A 348 17.10 -5.37 -17.62
CA PHE A 348 17.34 -4.91 -18.98
C PHE A 348 18.53 -5.67 -19.57
N PHE A 349 18.34 -6.30 -20.73
CA PHE A 349 19.40 -7.09 -21.40
C PHE A 349 19.89 -6.45 -22.72
N GLY A 350 19.27 -5.35 -23.15
CA GLY A 350 19.64 -4.64 -24.37
C GLY A 350 20.99 -3.92 -24.27
N ASP A 351 21.49 -3.48 -25.42
CA ASP A 351 22.69 -2.63 -25.47
C ASP A 351 22.34 -1.21 -25.02
N VAL A 352 23.00 -0.76 -23.96
CA VAL A 352 22.75 0.53 -23.30
C VAL A 352 23.35 1.68 -24.12
N GLN A 353 24.42 1.45 -24.87
CA GLN A 353 25.11 2.48 -25.66
C GLN A 353 24.23 2.99 -26.80
N ASN A 354 23.57 2.09 -27.54
CA ASN A 354 22.68 2.48 -28.64
C ASN A 354 21.48 3.32 -28.15
N TRP A 355 20.94 3.03 -26.96
CA TRP A 355 19.82 3.79 -26.42
C TRP A 355 20.22 5.19 -25.91
N VAL A 356 21.37 5.31 -25.26
CA VAL A 356 21.91 6.62 -24.84
C VAL A 356 22.13 7.50 -26.08
N ASN A 357 22.69 6.93 -27.15
CA ASN A 357 22.93 7.62 -28.42
C ASN A 357 21.62 7.99 -29.15
N GLU A 358 20.59 7.12 -29.16
CA GLU A 358 19.27 7.42 -29.76
C GLU A 358 18.53 8.55 -29.02
N GLN A 359 18.67 8.65 -27.70
CA GLN A 359 18.07 9.73 -26.90
C GLN A 359 18.80 11.07 -27.08
N GLU A 360 20.13 11.03 -27.27
CA GLU A 360 20.92 12.22 -27.62
C GLU A 360 20.56 12.73 -29.02
N ASN A 361 20.39 11.83 -29.99
CA ASN A 361 19.96 12.18 -31.36
C ASN A 361 18.51 12.72 -31.41
N GLN A 362 17.59 12.16 -30.64
CA GLN A 362 16.21 12.70 -30.53
C GLN A 362 16.15 14.06 -29.81
N ARG A 363 17.14 14.39 -28.97
CA ARG A 363 17.27 15.72 -28.38
C ARG A 363 17.82 16.72 -29.39
N THR A 364 18.83 16.36 -30.17
CA THR A 364 19.37 17.23 -31.23
C THR A 364 18.32 17.49 -32.32
N ASP A 365 17.54 16.49 -32.75
CA ASP A 365 16.49 16.67 -33.77
C ASP A 365 15.33 17.56 -33.30
N ASN A 366 14.94 17.47 -32.03
CA ASN A 366 13.96 18.40 -31.46
C ASN A 366 14.51 19.82 -31.34
N THR A 367 15.82 19.99 -31.11
CA THR A 367 16.45 21.31 -31.05
C THR A 367 16.52 21.93 -32.45
N VAL A 368 16.83 21.15 -33.48
CA VAL A 368 16.86 21.59 -34.89
C VAL A 368 15.45 21.93 -35.40
N ASN A 369 14.44 21.12 -35.09
CA ASN A 369 13.05 21.41 -35.48
C ASN A 369 12.45 22.65 -34.77
N THR A 370 12.96 23.01 -33.60
CA THR A 370 12.53 24.23 -32.90
C THR A 370 13.18 25.50 -33.49
N VAL A 371 14.39 25.38 -34.05
CA VAL A 371 15.08 26.50 -34.72
C VAL A 371 14.49 26.77 -36.11
N VAL A 372 14.04 25.73 -36.84
CA VAL A 372 13.37 25.90 -38.16
C VAL A 372 11.96 26.48 -38.02
N ALA A 373 11.25 26.22 -36.91
CA ALA A 373 9.92 26.78 -36.65
C ALA A 373 9.92 28.23 -36.13
N ALA A 374 11.09 28.78 -35.77
CA ALA A 374 11.25 30.17 -35.30
C ALA A 374 11.81 31.12 -36.37
N GLY A 375 11.98 30.64 -37.60
CA GLY A 375 12.55 31.39 -38.73
C GLY A 375 11.70 31.29 -40.00
N ILE A 376 10.41 31.65 -39.91
CA ILE A 376 9.59 32.20 -41.01
C ILE A 376 8.68 33.28 -40.41
#